data_AF-A0A963NK04-F1
#
_entry.id   AF-A0A963NK04-F1
#
_cell.length_a   1.000
_cell.length_b   1.000
_cell.length_c   1.000
_cell.angle_alpha   90.00
_cell.angle_beta   90.00
_cell.angle_gamma   90.00
#
_symmetry.space_group_name_H-M   'P 1'
#
loop_
_entity.id
_entity.type
_entity.pdbx_description
1 polymer ?
#
loop_
_entity_poly.entity_id
_entity_poly.type
_entity_poly.pdbx_seq_one_letter_code
_entity_poly.pdbx_strand_id
1 'polypeptide(L)'
;MNDTPELPQDTTARAPLHAARDAADFVARLWSDIHHADAAQAPAAPAEGDAQAVPAPSPASSALPPADALRGLLAGRSVLVLGLGISGLSMARWCARCGAEVTVADSRSEPPLLARLRAELPQARYVPGAFDAALVSGRGLHAVLCSPGLSPAEIAPVVGAANTDGVSAGGELGLYSEALAALQGACGYAPRVLAVTGTNGKTTVTALTGRLVERSGASVAVAGNIGPALLDTLAQHIDAGTLPDVWVLELSSFQLHTPAPFEPTAATVLNLSQDHLDWHGDMAAYAAAKARIFGRAGLMVLNREDEAVMQMHASACALGVPEAGPRGKAAQPVPRDCITFGGDMPQRPGDYGIENVNGMAWLVRAQEADETRKRSTRRTAAPQAEPEELFIQRLIPADALRIRGRHNAVNALAALALAQAAGCGLGPILYGLREYGGEPHRVESVARIDGVEYFDDSKGTNVGATVAAILGLGAERQVVVILGGLGKGQDFSPLAAPVARHARAVVLIGRDAPQ
;
A
#
# COMPACT_ATOMS: atom_id res chain seq x y z
N MET A 1 37.80 -67.92 25.63
CA MET A 1 38.21 -66.51 25.50
C MET A 1 38.09 -66.16 24.04
N ASN A 2 37.34 -65.08 23.75
CA ASN A 2 36.94 -64.56 22.45
C ASN A 2 36.02 -65.46 21.61
N ASP A 3 34.71 -65.22 21.74
CA ASP A 3 33.76 -65.42 20.64
C ASP A 3 32.90 -64.17 20.53
N THR A 4 33.03 -63.50 19.39
CA THR A 4 32.23 -62.36 18.95
C THR A 4 30.97 -62.89 18.28
N PRO A 5 29.77 -62.32 18.55
CA PRO A 5 28.68 -62.37 17.60
C PRO A 5 28.43 -60.99 17.00
N GLU A 6 28.40 -60.97 15.66
CA GLU A 6 27.96 -59.86 14.81
C GLU A 6 26.54 -59.41 15.16
N LEU A 7 26.34 -58.09 15.18
CA LEU A 7 25.01 -57.46 15.14
C LEU A 7 24.63 -57.17 13.68
N PRO A 8 23.36 -57.36 13.28
CA PRO A 8 22.93 -57.27 11.89
C PRO A 8 22.90 -55.82 11.40
N GLN A 9 23.33 -55.61 10.15
CA GLN A 9 23.19 -54.35 9.42
C GLN A 9 21.72 -54.13 9.07
N ASP A 10 21.09 -53.15 9.71
CA ASP A 10 19.76 -52.67 9.30
C ASP A 10 19.92 -51.64 8.18
N THR A 11 19.68 -52.09 6.95
CA THR A 11 19.70 -51.31 5.72
C THR A 11 18.32 -50.74 5.43
N THR A 12 17.97 -49.62 6.06
CA THR A 12 16.96 -48.70 5.50
C THR A 12 17.34 -47.23 5.70
N ALA A 13 18.30 -46.77 4.90
CA ALA A 13 18.41 -45.35 4.58
C ALA A 13 17.23 -44.96 3.67
N ARG A 14 16.14 -44.43 4.23
CA ARG A 14 15.13 -43.71 3.44
C ARG A 14 15.66 -42.31 3.13
N ALA A 15 15.86 -42.05 1.84
CA ALA A 15 16.42 -40.81 1.32
C ALA A 15 15.55 -39.57 1.64
N PRO A 16 16.15 -38.41 1.95
CA PRO A 16 15.45 -37.16 2.30
C PRO A 16 14.86 -36.39 1.09
N LEU A 17 14.71 -37.02 -0.07
CA LEU A 17 14.35 -36.36 -1.33
C LEU A 17 12.83 -36.22 -1.59
N HIS A 18 11.98 -36.90 -0.82
CA HIS A 18 10.52 -36.84 -1.04
C HIS A 18 9.86 -35.62 -0.37
N ALA A 19 10.24 -35.29 0.88
CA ALA A 19 9.59 -34.21 1.65
C ALA A 19 9.73 -32.82 1.02
N ALA A 20 10.85 -32.53 0.34
CA ALA A 20 11.06 -31.24 -0.33
C ALA A 20 10.25 -31.10 -1.63
N ARG A 21 10.04 -32.20 -2.37
CA ARG A 21 9.16 -32.23 -3.54
C ARG A 21 7.69 -32.18 -3.13
N ASP A 22 7.33 -32.93 -2.09
CA ASP A 22 5.97 -32.95 -1.56
C ASP A 22 5.56 -31.58 -0.98
N ALA A 23 6.52 -30.83 -0.38
CA ALA A 23 6.31 -29.45 0.05
C ALA A 23 6.19 -28.46 -1.13
N ALA A 24 6.99 -28.63 -2.19
CA ALA A 24 6.90 -27.79 -3.40
C ALA A 24 5.57 -28.01 -4.14
N ASP A 25 5.11 -29.26 -4.23
CA ASP A 25 3.84 -29.63 -4.85
C ASP A 25 2.64 -29.19 -4.00
N PHE A 26 2.77 -29.21 -2.66
CA PHE A 26 1.78 -28.65 -1.75
C PHE A 26 1.65 -27.13 -1.89
N VAL A 27 2.77 -26.42 -1.98
CA VAL A 27 2.76 -24.96 -2.23
C VAL A 27 2.17 -24.66 -3.61
N ALA A 28 2.52 -25.42 -4.65
CA ALA A 28 1.95 -25.23 -6.00
C ALA A 28 0.42 -25.43 -6.03
N ARG A 29 -0.12 -26.37 -5.24
CA ARG A 29 -1.57 -26.60 -5.09
C ARG A 29 -2.26 -25.53 -4.25
N LEU A 30 -1.60 -25.02 -3.21
CA LEU A 30 -2.10 -23.89 -2.42
C LEU A 30 -2.32 -22.65 -3.30
N TRP A 31 -1.44 -22.42 -4.28
CA TRP A 31 -1.57 -21.33 -5.24
C TRP A 31 -2.63 -21.56 -6.33
N SER A 32 -2.96 -22.81 -6.69
CA SER A 32 -4.05 -23.09 -7.62
C SER A 32 -5.44 -22.94 -6.98
N ASP A 33 -5.57 -23.33 -5.71
CA ASP A 33 -6.88 -23.40 -5.04
C ASP A 33 -7.39 -22.02 -4.58
N ILE A 34 -6.50 -21.05 -4.38
CA ILE A 34 -6.84 -19.63 -4.16
C ILE A 34 -7.57 -19.03 -5.38
N HIS A 35 -7.47 -19.63 -6.57
CA HIS A 35 -8.10 -19.13 -7.79
C HIS A 35 -9.47 -19.73 -8.12
N HIS A 36 -10.01 -20.63 -7.29
CA HIS A 36 -11.28 -21.33 -7.57
C HIS A 36 -12.37 -21.23 -6.49
N ALA A 37 -12.12 -20.57 -5.37
CA ALA A 37 -13.13 -20.36 -4.33
C ALA A 37 -13.67 -18.92 -4.34
N ASP A 38 -14.56 -18.61 -5.29
CA ASP A 38 -15.65 -17.64 -5.08
C ASP A 38 -16.69 -17.76 -6.21
N ALA A 39 -17.51 -18.80 -6.09
CA ALA A 39 -18.76 -18.93 -6.85
C ALA A 39 -19.76 -19.74 -6.02
N ALA A 40 -20.36 -19.12 -5.00
CA ALA A 40 -21.59 -19.64 -4.40
C ALA A 40 -22.43 -18.56 -3.67
N GLN A 41 -23.61 -18.32 -4.27
CA GLN A 41 -24.92 -18.06 -3.65
C GLN A 41 -25.15 -16.76 -2.85
N ALA A 42 -25.80 -15.81 -3.53
CA ALA A 42 -26.45 -14.65 -2.93
C ALA A 42 -27.73 -15.05 -2.14
N PRO A 43 -27.98 -14.46 -0.96
CA PRO A 43 -29.24 -14.63 -0.25
C PRO A 43 -30.35 -13.74 -0.82
N ALA A 44 -31.58 -14.24 -0.79
CA ALA A 44 -32.78 -13.57 -1.28
C ALA A 44 -33.14 -12.31 -0.46
N ALA A 45 -33.58 -11.26 -1.17
CA ALA A 45 -34.01 -9.99 -0.62
C ALA A 45 -35.35 -10.08 0.14
N PRO A 46 -35.55 -9.31 1.23
CA PRO A 46 -36.85 -9.19 1.88
C PRO A 46 -37.76 -8.20 1.16
N ALA A 47 -39.06 -8.43 1.31
CA ALA A 47 -40.16 -7.78 0.62
C ALA A 47 -40.32 -6.27 0.93
N GLU A 48 -40.81 -5.57 -0.08
CA GLU A 48 -41.11 -4.14 -0.15
C GLU A 48 -42.09 -3.69 0.94
N GLY A 49 -41.79 -2.56 1.57
CA GLY A 49 -42.70 -1.79 2.41
C GLY A 49 -42.80 -0.37 1.88
N ASP A 50 -44.03 0.05 1.57
CA ASP A 50 -44.40 1.38 1.08
C ASP A 50 -43.81 2.52 1.93
N ALA A 51 -42.99 3.36 1.31
CA ALA A 51 -42.60 4.67 1.85
C ALA A 51 -42.82 5.74 0.78
N GLN A 52 -43.66 6.71 1.13
CA GLN A 52 -44.19 7.77 0.29
C GLN A 52 -43.09 8.64 -0.35
N ALA A 53 -43.25 8.90 -1.64
CA ALA A 53 -42.38 9.73 -2.47
C ALA A 53 -42.41 11.21 -2.08
N VAL A 54 -41.21 11.81 -1.95
CA VAL A 54 -40.98 13.26 -1.92
C VAL A 54 -40.48 13.67 -3.31
N PRO A 55 -40.99 14.75 -3.93
CA PRO A 55 -40.76 15.01 -5.36
C PRO A 55 -39.32 15.45 -5.62
N ALA A 56 -38.68 14.80 -6.60
CA ALA A 56 -37.35 15.11 -7.08
C ALA A 56 -37.30 16.47 -7.80
N PRO A 57 -36.23 17.27 -7.66
CA PRO A 57 -35.98 18.40 -8.54
C PRO A 57 -35.55 17.94 -9.94
N SER A 58 -36.03 18.67 -10.95
CA SER A 58 -35.88 18.46 -12.41
C SER A 58 -34.41 18.51 -12.89
N PRO A 59 -34.05 17.86 -14.03
CA PRO A 59 -32.67 17.51 -14.35
C PRO A 59 -31.90 18.66 -15.01
N ALA A 60 -30.64 18.82 -14.63
CA ALA A 60 -29.68 19.65 -15.35
C ALA A 60 -28.40 18.85 -15.63
N SER A 61 -27.97 18.91 -16.89
CA SER A 61 -26.79 18.30 -17.52
C SER A 61 -26.90 16.79 -17.83
N SER A 62 -26.88 16.45 -19.12
CA SER A 62 -26.75 15.08 -19.60
C SER A 62 -25.33 14.57 -19.30
N ALA A 63 -25.10 14.10 -18.07
CA ALA A 63 -23.87 13.41 -17.72
C ALA A 63 -23.70 12.20 -18.66
N LEU A 64 -22.54 12.10 -19.30
CA LEU A 64 -22.19 10.90 -20.07
C LEU A 64 -22.04 9.72 -19.10
N PRO A 65 -22.52 8.51 -19.47
CA PRO A 65 -22.26 7.33 -18.67
C PRO A 65 -20.74 7.16 -18.42
N PRO A 66 -20.30 6.76 -17.21
CA PRO A 66 -18.87 6.59 -16.89
C PRO A 66 -18.09 5.74 -17.90
N ALA A 67 -18.73 4.68 -18.42
CA ALA A 67 -18.13 3.81 -19.42
C ALA A 67 -17.86 4.53 -20.76
N ASP A 68 -18.74 5.45 -21.16
CA ASP A 68 -18.61 6.21 -22.41
C ASP A 68 -17.64 7.38 -22.26
N ALA A 69 -17.49 7.94 -21.05
CA ALA A 69 -16.52 9.00 -20.75
C ALA A 69 -15.07 8.61 -21.08
N LEU A 70 -14.75 7.33 -20.95
CA LEU A 70 -13.41 6.80 -21.24
C LEU A 70 -13.27 6.26 -22.66
N ARG A 71 -14.37 5.98 -23.35
CA ARG A 71 -14.35 5.48 -24.72
C ARG A 71 -13.81 6.56 -25.64
N GLY A 72 -12.63 6.31 -26.19
CA GLY A 72 -11.96 7.19 -27.14
C GLY A 72 -11.01 8.21 -26.52
N LEU A 73 -10.76 8.14 -25.20
CA LEU A 73 -9.70 8.93 -24.56
C LEU A 73 -8.35 8.78 -25.27
N LEU A 74 -8.09 7.59 -25.82
CA LEU A 74 -6.89 7.26 -26.58
C LEU A 74 -7.20 6.81 -28.02
N ALA A 75 -8.37 7.19 -28.57
CA ALA A 75 -8.74 6.82 -29.93
C ALA A 75 -7.69 7.30 -30.95
N GLY A 76 -7.23 6.37 -31.80
CA GLY A 76 -6.22 6.65 -32.83
C GLY A 76 -4.83 6.98 -32.27
N ARG A 77 -4.58 6.69 -31.00
CA ARG A 77 -3.27 6.85 -30.35
C ARG A 77 -2.59 5.50 -30.22
N SER A 78 -1.29 5.44 -30.50
CA SER A 78 -0.48 4.24 -30.28
C SER A 78 0.25 4.33 -28.93
N VAL A 79 0.18 3.28 -28.12
CA VAL A 79 0.79 3.22 -26.79
C VAL A 79 1.73 2.02 -26.71
N LEU A 80 2.92 2.24 -26.14
CA LEU A 80 3.88 1.20 -25.84
C LEU A 80 3.82 0.87 -24.35
N VAL A 81 3.57 -0.40 -24.00
CA VAL A 81 3.67 -0.92 -22.63
C VAL A 81 4.97 -1.72 -22.49
N LEU A 82 5.83 -1.36 -21.54
CA LEU A 82 7.06 -2.08 -21.22
C LEU A 82 6.84 -3.03 -20.04
N GLY A 83 7.11 -4.31 -20.26
CA GLY A 83 7.05 -5.40 -19.29
C GLY A 83 5.65 -6.01 -19.18
N LEU A 84 5.52 -7.28 -19.58
CA LEU A 84 4.31 -8.06 -19.44
C LEU A 84 4.29 -8.80 -18.09
N GLY A 85 3.83 -8.08 -17.07
CA GLY A 85 3.41 -8.60 -15.77
C GLY A 85 1.95 -8.30 -15.50
N ILE A 86 1.49 -8.44 -14.25
CA ILE A 86 0.11 -8.13 -13.85
C ILE A 86 -0.23 -6.66 -14.20
N SER A 87 0.59 -5.69 -13.74
CA SER A 87 0.39 -4.27 -14.09
C SER A 87 0.54 -4.00 -15.58
N GLY A 88 1.45 -4.69 -16.28
CA GLY A 88 1.61 -4.54 -17.73
C GLY A 88 0.35 -4.96 -18.50
N LEU A 89 -0.24 -6.10 -18.14
CA LEU A 89 -1.49 -6.57 -18.73
C LEU A 89 -2.66 -5.64 -18.38
N SER A 90 -2.75 -5.20 -17.11
CA SER A 90 -3.75 -4.22 -16.63
C SER A 90 -3.70 -2.92 -17.45
N MET A 91 -2.51 -2.34 -17.65
CA MET A 91 -2.33 -1.15 -18.51
C MET A 91 -2.68 -1.42 -19.98
N ALA A 92 -2.29 -2.57 -20.53
CA ALA A 92 -2.63 -2.93 -21.91
C ALA A 92 -4.15 -3.02 -22.13
N ARG A 93 -4.86 -3.67 -21.20
CA ARG A 93 -6.34 -3.75 -21.21
C ARG A 93 -6.96 -2.37 -21.11
N TRP A 94 -6.47 -1.54 -20.19
CA TRP A 94 -6.96 -0.18 -20.00
C TRP A 94 -6.79 0.68 -21.25
N CYS A 95 -5.59 0.70 -21.84
CA CYS A 95 -5.33 1.47 -23.05
C CYS A 95 -6.18 0.98 -24.24
N ALA A 96 -6.31 -0.33 -24.42
CA ALA A 96 -7.18 -0.90 -25.45
C ALA A 96 -8.66 -0.52 -25.23
N ARG A 97 -9.14 -0.56 -23.99
CA ARG A 97 -10.49 -0.09 -23.60
C ARG A 97 -10.71 1.39 -23.97
N CYS A 98 -9.68 2.23 -23.79
CA CYS A 98 -9.71 3.64 -24.15
C CYS A 98 -9.56 3.90 -25.66
N GLY A 99 -9.41 2.86 -26.49
CA GLY A 99 -9.33 2.95 -27.95
C GLY A 99 -7.91 3.06 -28.52
N ALA A 100 -6.87 2.80 -27.72
CA ALA A 100 -5.48 2.85 -28.16
C ALA A 100 -5.08 1.63 -29.01
N GLU A 101 -4.14 1.84 -29.93
CA GLU A 101 -3.36 0.77 -30.53
C GLU A 101 -2.22 0.38 -29.58
N VAL A 102 -2.29 -0.83 -29.01
CA VAL A 102 -1.37 -1.25 -27.95
C VAL A 102 -0.24 -2.13 -28.50
N THR A 103 0.99 -1.74 -28.21
CA THR A 103 2.16 -2.61 -28.33
C THR A 103 2.69 -2.94 -26.93
N VAL A 104 2.92 -4.21 -26.64
CA VAL A 104 3.54 -4.68 -25.39
C VAL A 104 4.93 -5.22 -25.72
N ALA A 105 5.96 -4.66 -25.10
CA ALA A 105 7.34 -5.15 -25.21
C ALA A 105 7.80 -5.80 -23.90
N ASP A 106 8.52 -6.91 -23.98
CA ASP A 106 9.11 -7.58 -22.82
C ASP A 106 10.45 -8.23 -23.21
N SER A 107 11.41 -8.26 -22.28
CA SER A 107 12.73 -8.86 -22.51
C SER A 107 12.66 -10.37 -22.78
N ARG A 108 11.61 -11.03 -22.31
CA ARG A 108 11.39 -12.48 -22.46
C ARG A 108 10.68 -12.78 -23.78
N SER A 109 11.01 -13.91 -24.40
CA SER A 109 10.23 -14.40 -25.55
C SER A 109 8.85 -14.90 -25.14
N GLU A 110 8.75 -15.54 -23.97
CA GLU A 110 7.53 -16.17 -23.45
C GLU A 110 7.31 -15.82 -21.96
N PRO A 111 6.90 -14.58 -21.64
CA PRO A 111 6.53 -14.21 -20.28
C PRO A 111 5.21 -14.91 -19.87
N PRO A 112 5.00 -15.14 -18.56
CA PRO A 112 3.90 -15.98 -18.06
C PRO A 112 2.49 -15.56 -18.51
N LEU A 113 2.26 -14.26 -18.74
CA LEU A 113 0.96 -13.72 -19.11
C LEU A 113 0.77 -13.50 -20.62
N LEU A 114 1.71 -13.95 -21.47
CA LEU A 114 1.60 -13.77 -22.93
C LEU A 114 0.38 -14.47 -23.53
N ALA A 115 0.10 -15.70 -23.10
CA ALA A 115 -1.08 -16.43 -23.57
C ALA A 115 -2.37 -15.68 -23.23
N ARG A 116 -2.45 -15.11 -22.02
CA ARG A 116 -3.59 -14.32 -21.57
C ARG A 116 -3.72 -13.00 -22.36
N LEU A 117 -2.62 -12.29 -22.59
CA LEU A 117 -2.60 -11.09 -23.45
C LEU A 117 -3.17 -11.40 -24.84
N ARG A 118 -2.71 -12.47 -25.48
CA ARG A 118 -3.18 -12.87 -26.83
C ARG A 118 -4.65 -13.26 -26.86
N ALA A 119 -5.14 -13.90 -25.80
CA ALA A 119 -6.54 -14.32 -25.71
C ALA A 119 -7.48 -13.12 -25.50
N GLU A 120 -7.09 -12.16 -24.67
CA GLU A 120 -7.95 -11.04 -24.28
C GLU A 120 -7.79 -9.81 -25.19
N LEU A 121 -6.59 -9.60 -25.73
CA LEU A 121 -6.24 -8.48 -26.61
C LEU A 121 -5.53 -9.00 -27.88
N PRO A 122 -6.22 -9.76 -28.75
CA PRO A 122 -5.62 -10.29 -29.98
C PRO A 122 -5.10 -9.20 -30.94
N GLN A 123 -5.62 -7.97 -30.82
CA GLN A 123 -5.17 -6.79 -31.55
C GLN A 123 -3.87 -6.18 -31.01
N ALA A 124 -3.47 -6.50 -29.77
CA ALA A 124 -2.25 -5.97 -29.19
C ALA A 124 -1.03 -6.65 -29.80
N ARG A 125 -0.06 -5.84 -30.24
CA ARG A 125 1.20 -6.36 -30.77
C ARG A 125 2.13 -6.73 -29.62
N TYR A 126 2.72 -7.92 -29.66
CA TYR A 126 3.77 -8.31 -28.73
C TYR A 126 5.15 -8.25 -29.38
N VAL A 127 6.14 -7.65 -28.69
CA VAL A 127 7.52 -7.51 -29.16
C VAL A 127 8.48 -8.06 -28.10
N PRO A 128 9.08 -9.24 -28.31
CA PRO A 128 10.10 -9.75 -27.41
C PRO A 128 11.46 -9.11 -27.71
N GLY A 129 12.31 -8.99 -26.70
CA GLY A 129 13.71 -8.60 -26.85
C GLY A 129 14.12 -7.42 -25.97
N ALA A 130 15.35 -6.94 -26.16
CA ALA A 130 15.92 -5.88 -25.35
C ALA A 130 15.11 -4.58 -25.44
N PHE A 131 15.10 -3.82 -24.35
CA PHE A 131 14.51 -2.49 -24.31
C PHE A 131 15.50 -1.48 -24.90
N ASP A 132 15.33 -1.17 -26.18
CA ASP A 132 16.17 -0.21 -26.92
C ASP A 132 15.36 0.91 -27.58
N ALA A 133 16.07 1.91 -28.10
CA ALA A 133 15.45 3.08 -28.73
C ALA A 133 14.57 2.75 -29.95
N ALA A 134 14.77 1.60 -30.62
CA ALA A 134 14.00 1.21 -31.80
C ALA A 134 12.53 0.85 -31.49
N LEU A 135 12.20 0.68 -30.20
CA LEU A 135 10.82 0.56 -29.73
C LEU A 135 10.06 1.89 -29.85
N VAL A 136 10.75 3.04 -29.86
CA VAL A 136 10.14 4.39 -29.86
C VAL A 136 10.38 5.12 -31.18
N SER A 137 11.64 5.17 -31.63
CA SER A 137 12.07 6.07 -32.70
C SER A 137 11.24 5.90 -33.98
N GLY A 138 10.61 6.99 -34.42
CA GLY A 138 9.83 7.04 -35.66
C GLY A 138 8.50 6.31 -35.65
N ARG A 139 8.01 5.88 -34.47
CA ARG A 139 6.73 5.15 -34.35
C ARG A 139 5.51 6.01 -34.02
N GLY A 140 5.68 7.32 -33.79
CA GLY A 140 4.57 8.24 -33.53
C GLY A 140 3.77 7.90 -32.27
N LEU A 141 4.45 7.42 -31.22
CA LEU A 141 3.80 6.99 -29.98
C LEU A 141 3.16 8.17 -29.23
N HIS A 142 2.04 7.90 -28.58
CA HIS A 142 1.42 8.83 -27.64
C HIS A 142 2.07 8.77 -26.27
N ALA A 143 2.35 7.56 -25.77
CA ALA A 143 2.94 7.34 -24.46
C ALA A 143 3.72 6.03 -24.38
N VAL A 144 4.70 5.98 -23.48
CA VAL A 144 5.40 4.77 -23.04
C VAL A 144 5.04 4.49 -21.58
N LEU A 145 4.42 3.34 -21.32
CA LEU A 145 3.93 2.95 -20.00
C LEU A 145 4.81 1.85 -19.43
N CYS A 146 5.45 2.12 -18.29
CA CYS A 146 6.44 1.22 -17.71
C CYS A 146 5.81 0.42 -16.56
N SER A 147 5.93 -0.91 -16.62
CA SER A 147 5.60 -1.77 -15.49
C SER A 147 6.55 -1.49 -14.31
N PRO A 148 6.04 -1.38 -13.07
CA PRO A 148 6.86 -1.03 -11.90
C PRO A 148 7.96 -2.04 -11.57
N GLY A 149 7.84 -3.29 -12.05
CA GLY A 149 8.85 -4.32 -11.83
C GLY A 149 10.15 -4.13 -12.63
N LEU A 150 10.16 -3.25 -13.64
CA LEU A 150 11.35 -2.98 -14.45
C LEU A 150 12.21 -1.92 -13.75
N SER A 151 13.51 -2.13 -13.69
CA SER A 151 14.44 -1.15 -13.12
C SER A 151 14.60 0.09 -14.00
N PRO A 152 14.93 1.26 -13.42
CA PRO A 152 15.19 2.47 -14.21
C PRO A 152 16.31 2.25 -15.23
N ALA A 153 17.31 1.43 -14.89
CA ALA A 153 18.41 1.09 -15.79
C ALA A 153 17.94 0.28 -17.00
N GLU A 154 17.03 -0.69 -16.81
CA GLU A 154 16.47 -1.49 -17.91
C GLU A 154 15.64 -0.67 -18.89
N ILE A 155 14.87 0.31 -18.40
CA ILE A 155 13.99 1.14 -19.24
C ILE A 155 14.66 2.41 -19.78
N ALA A 156 15.83 2.79 -19.24
CA ALA A 156 16.52 4.05 -19.57
C ALA A 156 16.71 4.27 -21.09
N PRO A 157 17.09 3.27 -21.91
CA PRO A 157 17.23 3.48 -23.35
C PRO A 157 15.90 3.88 -24.03
N VAL A 158 14.79 3.27 -23.62
CA VAL A 158 13.46 3.53 -24.18
C VAL A 158 12.93 4.87 -23.68
N VAL A 159 13.04 5.14 -22.37
CA VAL A 159 12.59 6.40 -21.76
C VAL A 159 13.39 7.58 -22.30
N GLY A 160 14.71 7.41 -22.49
CA GLY A 160 15.57 8.41 -23.12
C GLY A 160 15.11 8.75 -24.54
N ALA A 161 14.87 7.73 -25.37
CA ALA A 161 14.35 7.92 -26.73
C ALA A 161 12.95 8.56 -26.75
N ALA A 162 12.05 8.14 -25.85
CA ALA A 162 10.73 8.75 -25.71
C ALA A 162 10.82 10.25 -25.39
N ASN A 163 11.68 10.63 -24.45
CA ASN A 163 11.90 12.04 -24.11
C ASN A 163 12.45 12.84 -25.30
N THR A 164 13.37 12.28 -26.09
CA THR A 164 13.88 12.92 -27.32
C THR A 164 12.79 13.14 -28.36
N ASP A 165 11.87 12.19 -28.50
CA ASP A 165 10.74 12.25 -29.44
C ASP A 165 9.53 13.04 -28.88
N GLY A 166 9.63 13.59 -27.66
CA GLY A 166 8.54 14.33 -27.00
C GLY A 166 7.38 13.44 -26.53
N VAL A 167 7.61 12.13 -26.40
CA VAL A 167 6.65 11.13 -25.93
C VAL A 167 6.74 11.01 -24.41
N SER A 168 5.60 11.06 -23.71
CA SER A 168 5.58 10.94 -22.25
C SER A 168 5.85 9.50 -21.80
N ALA A 169 6.66 9.36 -20.76
CA ALA A 169 6.82 8.11 -20.03
C ALA A 169 5.95 8.14 -18.76
N GLY A 170 5.17 7.08 -18.52
CA GLY A 170 4.23 6.99 -17.42
C GLY A 170 4.08 5.56 -16.89
N GLY A 171 3.02 5.34 -16.12
CA GLY A 171 2.70 4.04 -15.55
C GLY A 171 1.27 3.97 -15.07
N GLU A 172 0.93 2.88 -14.38
CA GLU A 172 -0.44 2.56 -13.96
C GLU A 172 -1.12 3.67 -13.15
N LEU A 173 -0.38 4.30 -12.23
CA LEU A 173 -0.90 5.39 -11.39
C LEU A 173 -1.22 6.67 -12.19
N GLY A 174 -0.47 6.94 -13.26
CA GLY A 174 -0.73 8.05 -14.17
C GLY A 174 -2.05 7.87 -14.92
N LEU A 175 -2.24 6.68 -15.52
CA LEU A 175 -3.49 6.32 -16.19
C LEU A 175 -4.70 6.37 -15.25
N TYR A 176 -4.54 5.91 -14.00
CA TYR A 176 -5.60 6.00 -12.99
C TYR A 176 -5.98 7.46 -12.70
N SER A 177 -4.99 8.34 -12.56
CA SER A 177 -5.22 9.77 -12.28
C SER A 177 -5.91 10.47 -13.46
N GLU A 178 -5.50 10.16 -14.69
CA GLU A 178 -6.14 10.64 -15.92
C GLU A 178 -7.59 10.15 -16.03
N ALA A 179 -7.84 8.89 -15.65
CA ALA A 179 -9.19 8.32 -15.64
C ALA A 179 -10.11 9.03 -14.65
N LEU A 180 -9.65 9.33 -13.43
CA LEU A 180 -10.44 10.09 -12.46
C LEU A 180 -10.74 11.50 -12.97
N ALA A 181 -9.78 12.18 -13.60
CA ALA A 181 -10.01 13.50 -14.19
C ALA A 181 -11.06 13.45 -15.32
N ALA A 182 -11.01 12.42 -16.17
CA ALA A 182 -11.99 12.22 -17.23
C ALA A 182 -13.40 11.94 -16.66
N LEU A 183 -13.51 11.08 -15.65
CA LEU A 183 -14.77 10.78 -14.97
C LEU A 183 -15.34 12.02 -14.26
N GLN A 184 -14.50 12.82 -13.62
CA GLN A 184 -14.91 14.10 -13.03
C GLN A 184 -15.49 15.03 -14.09
N GLY A 185 -14.80 15.19 -15.23
CA GLY A 185 -15.26 16.05 -16.32
C GLY A 185 -16.55 15.59 -16.98
N ALA A 186 -16.77 14.27 -17.07
CA ALA A 186 -17.92 13.70 -17.78
C ALA A 186 -19.18 13.53 -16.92
N CYS A 187 -19.04 13.15 -15.65
CA CYS A 187 -20.16 12.84 -14.76
C CYS A 187 -20.01 13.40 -13.34
N GLY A 188 -19.01 14.24 -13.07
CA GLY A 188 -18.81 14.86 -11.76
C GLY A 188 -18.28 13.91 -10.69
N TYR A 189 -17.83 12.71 -11.07
CA TYR A 189 -17.27 11.74 -10.13
C TYR A 189 -15.97 12.26 -9.50
N ALA A 190 -15.99 12.52 -8.20
CA ALA A 190 -14.88 13.09 -7.45
C ALA A 190 -14.70 12.34 -6.11
N PRO A 191 -14.15 11.11 -6.14
CA PRO A 191 -14.03 10.29 -4.93
C PRO A 191 -12.94 10.83 -4.00
N ARG A 192 -12.98 10.40 -2.74
CA ARG A 192 -11.84 10.55 -1.82
C ARG A 192 -10.79 9.51 -2.15
N VAL A 193 -9.52 9.92 -2.20
CA VAL A 193 -8.40 9.02 -2.48
C VAL A 193 -7.44 9.02 -1.30
N LEU A 194 -7.34 7.88 -0.63
CA LEU A 194 -6.44 7.61 0.49
C LEU A 194 -5.27 6.77 -0.01
N ALA A 195 -4.04 7.17 0.26
CA ALA A 195 -2.86 6.48 -0.28
C ALA A 195 -1.89 6.06 0.83
N VAL A 196 -1.39 4.83 0.76
CA VAL A 196 -0.51 4.25 1.78
C VAL A 196 0.77 3.73 1.13
N THR A 197 1.91 4.21 1.61
CA THR A 197 3.22 3.59 1.35
C THR A 197 4.06 3.50 2.61
N GLY A 198 5.24 2.94 2.49
CA GLY A 198 6.19 2.67 3.57
C GLY A 198 7.00 1.42 3.26
N THR A 199 8.03 1.13 4.06
CA THR A 199 8.72 -0.17 3.96
C THR A 199 7.81 -1.26 4.52
N ASN A 200 7.27 -1.05 5.73
CA ASN A 200 6.46 -2.02 6.47
C ASN A 200 5.06 -1.48 6.82
N GLY A 201 4.12 -2.40 7.08
CA GLY A 201 2.76 -2.06 7.54
C GLY A 201 1.76 -1.64 6.45
N LYS A 202 2.22 -1.42 5.21
CA LYS A 202 1.39 -0.95 4.07
C LYS A 202 0.07 -1.72 3.94
N THR A 203 0.15 -3.05 3.88
CA THR A 203 -1.05 -3.85 3.60
C THR A 203 -2.01 -3.86 4.76
N THR A 204 -1.49 -3.99 5.98
CA THR A 204 -2.30 -3.90 7.18
C THR A 204 -3.03 -2.56 7.26
N VAL A 205 -2.33 -1.44 7.02
CA VAL A 205 -2.95 -0.11 7.07
C VAL A 205 -3.94 0.09 5.92
N THR A 206 -3.62 -0.37 4.72
CA THR A 206 -4.50 -0.24 3.54
C THR A 206 -5.80 -1.03 3.76
N ALA A 207 -5.70 -2.30 4.12
CA ALA A 207 -6.85 -3.16 4.38
C ALA A 207 -7.67 -2.68 5.59
N LEU A 208 -7.00 -2.32 6.69
CA LEU A 208 -7.67 -1.75 7.86
C LEU A 208 -8.42 -0.47 7.48
N THR A 209 -7.79 0.47 6.78
CA THR A 209 -8.43 1.73 6.33
C THR A 209 -9.64 1.43 5.46
N GLY A 210 -9.55 0.48 4.52
CA GLY A 210 -10.69 0.02 3.73
C GLY A 210 -11.85 -0.47 4.60
N ARG A 211 -11.57 -1.32 5.59
CA ARG A 211 -12.59 -1.80 6.56
C ARG A 211 -13.17 -0.68 7.41
N LEU A 212 -12.36 0.30 7.83
CA LEU A 212 -12.86 1.45 8.58
C LEU A 212 -13.83 2.28 7.75
N VAL A 213 -13.47 2.57 6.50
CA VAL A 213 -14.32 3.33 5.57
C VAL A 213 -15.62 2.57 5.30
N GLU A 214 -15.55 1.27 4.99
CA GLU A 214 -16.73 0.41 4.78
C GLU A 214 -17.66 0.44 6.01
N ARG A 215 -17.09 0.30 7.22
CA ARG A 215 -17.85 0.37 8.48
C ARG A 215 -18.48 1.73 8.75
N SER A 216 -17.94 2.80 8.17
CA SER A 216 -18.54 4.13 8.25
C SER A 216 -19.77 4.32 7.37
N GLY A 217 -20.06 3.36 6.48
CA GLY A 217 -21.20 3.38 5.54
C GLY A 217 -20.86 3.94 4.16
N ALA A 218 -19.63 4.38 3.92
CA ALA A 218 -19.17 4.81 2.60
C ALA A 218 -18.80 3.60 1.72
N SER A 219 -19.08 3.68 0.42
CA SER A 219 -18.59 2.68 -0.52
C SER A 219 -17.08 2.86 -0.74
N VAL A 220 -16.34 1.76 -0.80
CA VAL A 220 -14.88 1.78 -0.85
C VAL A 220 -14.31 0.70 -1.75
N ALA A 221 -13.28 1.05 -2.51
CA ALA A 221 -12.43 0.09 -3.21
C ALA A 221 -11.00 0.14 -2.65
N VAL A 222 -10.41 -1.04 -2.44
CA VAL A 222 -9.01 -1.20 -2.06
C VAL A 222 -8.26 -1.74 -3.27
N ALA A 223 -7.17 -1.09 -3.66
CA ALA A 223 -6.43 -1.46 -4.87
C ALA A 223 -4.95 -1.06 -4.80
N GLY A 224 -4.18 -1.44 -5.84
CA GLY A 224 -2.80 -1.02 -6.03
C GLY A 224 -1.82 -2.18 -5.98
N ASN A 225 -0.84 -2.10 -5.09
CA ASN A 225 0.22 -3.11 -4.95
C ASN A 225 -0.28 -4.43 -4.32
N ILE A 226 -1.42 -4.40 -3.64
CA ILE A 226 -2.15 -5.60 -3.24
C ILE A 226 -3.18 -5.87 -4.34
N GLY A 227 -3.13 -7.06 -4.93
CA GLY A 227 -4.08 -7.44 -5.97
C GLY A 227 -5.52 -7.35 -5.48
N PRO A 228 -6.48 -7.00 -6.36
CA PRO A 228 -6.33 -6.81 -7.82
C PRO A 228 -5.60 -5.52 -8.25
N ALA A 229 -5.12 -5.49 -9.49
CA ALA A 229 -4.41 -4.35 -10.06
C ALA A 229 -5.30 -3.09 -10.11
N LEU A 230 -4.70 -1.91 -10.05
CA LEU A 230 -5.43 -0.65 -9.89
C LEU A 230 -6.39 -0.37 -11.04
N LEU A 231 -5.93 -0.49 -12.29
CA LEU A 231 -6.77 -0.20 -13.45
C LEU A 231 -7.81 -1.29 -13.71
N ASP A 232 -7.48 -2.56 -13.44
CA ASP A 232 -8.45 -3.66 -13.50
C ASP A 232 -9.60 -3.42 -12.50
N THR A 233 -9.28 -3.00 -11.27
CA THR A 233 -10.29 -2.68 -10.23
C THR A 233 -11.17 -1.51 -10.65
N LEU A 234 -10.55 -0.43 -11.18
CA LEU A 234 -11.30 0.71 -11.71
C LEU A 234 -12.22 0.31 -12.87
N ALA A 235 -11.72 -0.49 -13.82
CA ALA A 235 -12.53 -0.97 -14.94
C ALA A 235 -13.73 -1.80 -14.47
N GLN A 236 -13.53 -2.69 -13.50
CA GLN A 236 -14.61 -3.50 -12.92
C GLN A 236 -15.71 -2.63 -12.30
N HIS A 237 -15.35 -1.61 -11.50
CA HIS A 237 -16.33 -0.71 -10.90
C HIS A 237 -17.07 0.14 -11.94
N ILE A 238 -16.39 0.54 -13.01
CA ILE A 238 -17.02 1.26 -14.12
C ILE A 238 -18.03 0.36 -14.84
N ASP A 239 -17.64 -0.87 -15.17
CA ASP A 239 -18.50 -1.82 -15.88
C ASP A 239 -19.71 -2.25 -15.04
N ALA A 240 -19.53 -2.38 -13.72
CA ALA A 240 -20.59 -2.70 -12.78
C ALA A 240 -21.47 -1.49 -12.40
N GLY A 241 -21.08 -0.26 -12.75
CA GLY A 241 -21.77 0.95 -12.30
C GLY A 241 -21.69 1.18 -10.79
N THR A 242 -20.60 0.74 -10.15
CA THR A 242 -20.38 0.75 -8.70
C THR A 242 -19.16 1.58 -8.29
N LEU A 243 -18.88 2.67 -9.00
CA LEU A 243 -17.79 3.58 -8.66
C LEU A 243 -17.87 4.01 -7.18
N PRO A 244 -16.82 3.77 -6.37
CA PRO A 244 -16.89 3.96 -4.93
C PRO A 244 -16.74 5.43 -4.51
N ASP A 245 -17.21 5.79 -3.32
CA ASP A 245 -16.99 7.09 -2.72
C ASP A 245 -15.53 7.31 -2.31
N VAL A 246 -14.84 6.22 -1.95
CA VAL A 246 -13.47 6.23 -1.45
C VAL A 246 -12.60 5.18 -2.13
N TRP A 247 -11.39 5.56 -2.50
CA TRP A 247 -10.32 4.66 -2.91
C TRP A 247 -9.26 4.59 -1.82
N VAL A 248 -8.86 3.38 -1.44
CA VAL A 248 -7.70 3.16 -0.55
C VAL A 248 -6.62 2.43 -1.34
N LEU A 249 -5.53 3.14 -1.62
CA LEU A 249 -4.48 2.68 -2.53
C LEU A 249 -3.23 2.26 -1.75
N GLU A 250 -2.81 1.01 -1.88
CA GLU A 250 -1.46 0.61 -1.50
C GLU A 250 -0.50 0.93 -2.65
N LEU A 251 0.52 1.76 -2.41
CA LEU A 251 1.49 2.14 -3.44
C LEU A 251 2.91 1.73 -3.03
N SER A 252 3.60 1.02 -3.93
CA SER A 252 5.03 0.70 -3.78
C SER A 252 5.91 1.90 -4.14
N SER A 253 7.18 1.89 -3.73
CA SER A 253 8.15 2.90 -4.17
C SER A 253 8.42 2.83 -5.68
N PHE A 254 8.23 1.67 -6.30
CA PHE A 254 8.37 1.48 -7.74
C PHE A 254 7.25 2.18 -8.52
N GLN A 255 6.00 2.03 -8.08
CA GLN A 255 4.85 2.72 -8.69
C GLN A 255 4.94 4.25 -8.51
N LEU A 256 5.57 4.70 -7.42
CA LEU A 256 5.79 6.12 -7.14
C LEU A 256 7.10 6.67 -7.76
N HIS A 257 7.94 5.82 -8.36
CA HIS A 257 9.20 6.28 -8.93
C HIS A 257 8.98 7.16 -10.15
N THR A 258 8.13 6.72 -11.07
CA THR A 258 7.77 7.51 -12.26
C THR A 258 6.83 8.63 -11.85
N PRO A 259 7.15 9.90 -12.13
CA PRO A 259 6.25 11.02 -11.83
C PRO A 259 4.88 10.82 -12.49
N ALA A 260 3.82 11.08 -11.74
CA ALA A 260 2.44 11.00 -12.19
C ALA A 260 1.66 12.21 -11.65
N PRO A 261 0.61 12.69 -12.34
CA PRO A 261 -0.28 13.75 -11.86
C PRO A 261 -1.24 13.22 -10.77
N PHE A 262 -0.69 12.55 -9.75
CA PHE A 262 -1.43 11.93 -8.67
C PHE A 262 -1.66 12.93 -7.54
N GLU A 263 -2.93 13.12 -7.16
CA GLU A 263 -3.33 14.02 -6.08
C GLU A 263 -4.28 13.30 -5.11
N PRO A 264 -3.80 12.82 -3.95
CA PRO A 264 -4.64 12.15 -2.97
C PRO A 264 -5.42 13.18 -2.12
N THR A 265 -6.52 12.73 -1.52
CA THR A 265 -7.15 13.45 -0.39
C THR A 265 -6.23 13.44 0.82
N ALA A 266 -5.70 12.27 1.17
CA ALA A 266 -4.71 12.10 2.23
C ALA A 266 -3.77 10.95 1.90
N ALA A 267 -2.52 11.06 2.31
CA ALA A 267 -1.54 10.02 2.08
C ALA A 267 -0.62 9.83 3.29
N THR A 268 -0.05 8.63 3.42
CA THR A 268 0.93 8.33 4.46
C THR A 268 2.16 7.62 3.90
N VAL A 269 3.32 7.98 4.45
CA VAL A 269 4.52 7.14 4.44
C VAL A 269 4.68 6.60 5.85
N LEU A 270 4.47 5.30 6.04
CA LEU A 270 4.40 4.71 7.38
C LEU A 270 5.76 4.65 8.08
N ASN A 271 6.82 4.38 7.33
CA ASN A 271 8.21 4.23 7.80
C ASN A 271 9.13 4.02 6.60
N LEU A 272 10.42 4.27 6.83
CA LEU A 272 11.53 4.02 5.92
C LEU A 272 12.58 3.16 6.63
N SER A 273 12.86 2.00 6.04
CA SER A 273 14.01 1.15 6.37
C SER A 273 14.58 0.57 5.08
N GLN A 274 15.81 0.07 5.14
CA GLN A 274 16.51 -0.46 3.97
C GLN A 274 15.70 -1.57 3.30
N ASP A 275 15.35 -1.32 2.04
CA ASP A 275 14.69 -2.29 1.16
C ASP A 275 14.91 -1.82 -0.28
N HIS A 276 15.01 -2.75 -1.21
CA HIS A 276 15.09 -2.47 -2.66
C HIS A 276 16.21 -1.49 -3.10
N LEU A 277 17.34 -1.43 -2.39
CA LEU A 277 18.46 -0.56 -2.75
C LEU A 277 19.16 -1.00 -4.05
N ASP A 278 19.06 -2.28 -4.40
CA ASP A 278 19.44 -2.82 -5.71
C ASP A 278 18.72 -2.14 -6.88
N TRP A 279 17.52 -1.61 -6.64
CA TRP A 279 16.70 -0.93 -7.63
C TRP A 279 16.77 0.59 -7.55
N HIS A 280 16.74 1.15 -6.33
CA HIS A 280 16.74 2.61 -6.10
C HIS A 280 18.14 3.23 -6.05
N GLY A 281 19.19 2.42 -5.89
CA GLY A 281 20.57 2.88 -5.71
C GLY A 281 20.90 3.25 -4.27
N ASP A 282 20.13 4.16 -3.68
CA ASP A 282 20.32 4.61 -2.30
C ASP A 282 19.01 4.91 -1.54
N MET A 283 19.14 5.14 -0.23
CA MET A 283 18.01 5.46 0.65
C MET A 283 17.36 6.82 0.35
N ALA A 284 18.12 7.78 -0.18
CA ALA A 284 17.60 9.12 -0.48
C ALA A 284 16.67 9.07 -1.70
N ALA A 285 17.06 8.35 -2.74
CA ALA A 285 16.23 8.07 -3.91
C ALA A 285 14.98 7.26 -3.55
N TYR A 286 15.13 6.24 -2.69
CA TYR A 286 14.01 5.45 -2.17
C TYR A 286 12.99 6.30 -1.40
N ALA A 287 13.47 7.18 -0.50
CA ALA A 287 12.65 8.10 0.26
C ALA A 287 11.97 9.14 -0.65
N ALA A 288 12.71 9.72 -1.60
CA ALA A 288 12.18 10.68 -2.57
C ALA A 288 11.08 10.07 -3.46
N ALA A 289 11.24 8.81 -3.88
CA ALA A 289 10.19 8.10 -4.60
C ALA A 289 8.92 7.99 -3.75
N LYS A 290 9.02 7.55 -2.49
CA LYS A 290 7.85 7.45 -1.59
C LYS A 290 7.21 8.80 -1.28
N ALA A 291 7.99 9.86 -1.12
CA ALA A 291 7.47 11.20 -0.82
C ALA A 291 6.53 11.75 -1.91
N ARG A 292 6.64 11.27 -3.16
CA ARG A 292 5.71 11.65 -4.23
C ARG A 292 4.27 11.25 -3.97
N ILE A 293 4.02 10.31 -3.05
CA ILE A 293 2.67 9.90 -2.67
C ILE A 293 1.81 11.05 -2.18
N PHE A 294 2.40 12.10 -1.59
CA PHE A 294 1.67 13.22 -1.00
C PHE A 294 1.06 14.20 -2.01
N GLY A 295 1.35 14.04 -3.30
CA GLY A 295 0.93 14.99 -4.33
C GLY A 295 1.38 16.41 -4.01
N ARG A 296 0.59 17.39 -4.45
CA ARG A 296 0.88 18.83 -4.27
C ARG A 296 0.14 19.44 -3.09
N ALA A 297 -1.07 18.97 -2.79
CA ALA A 297 -1.98 19.58 -1.82
C ALA A 297 -2.59 18.59 -0.82
N GLY A 298 -2.58 17.28 -1.10
CA GLY A 298 -3.12 16.25 -0.23
C GLY A 298 -2.58 16.30 1.20
N LEU A 299 -3.45 15.94 2.16
CA LEU A 299 -3.10 15.92 3.58
C LEU A 299 -1.98 14.90 3.84
N MET A 300 -0.90 15.37 4.49
CA MET A 300 0.22 14.51 4.88
C MET A 300 -0.09 13.83 6.23
N VAL A 301 -0.11 12.50 6.26
CA VAL A 301 -0.23 11.70 7.49
C VAL A 301 1.12 11.08 7.80
N LEU A 302 1.84 11.60 8.80
CA LEU A 302 3.26 11.29 9.01
C LEU A 302 3.54 10.56 10.32
N ASN A 303 4.48 9.62 10.28
CA ASN A 303 4.93 8.90 11.47
C ASN A 303 5.98 9.71 12.22
N ARG A 304 5.70 10.13 13.47
CA ARG A 304 6.66 10.86 14.33
C ARG A 304 7.84 10.03 14.78
N GLU A 305 7.74 8.70 14.69
CA GLU A 305 8.81 7.79 15.09
C GLU A 305 9.88 7.63 14.01
N ASP A 306 9.66 8.19 12.83
CA ASP A 306 10.57 8.10 11.70
C ASP A 306 10.99 9.50 11.25
N GLU A 307 12.24 9.86 11.58
CA GLU A 307 12.79 11.18 11.29
C GLU A 307 12.79 11.49 9.78
N ALA A 308 13.11 10.50 8.94
CA ALA A 308 13.15 10.67 7.49
C ALA A 308 11.75 10.91 6.91
N VAL A 309 10.72 10.30 7.49
CA VAL A 309 9.31 10.60 7.16
C VAL A 309 8.93 12.02 7.60
N MET A 310 9.30 12.42 8.82
CA MET A 310 9.00 13.78 9.30
C MET A 310 9.71 14.87 8.48
N GLN A 311 10.93 14.62 7.99
CA GLN A 311 11.65 15.52 7.09
C GLN A 311 10.91 15.77 5.76
N MET A 312 10.05 14.84 5.32
CA MET A 312 9.24 15.05 4.11
C MET A 312 8.28 16.24 4.23
N HIS A 313 7.80 16.57 5.44
CA HIS A 313 6.98 17.76 5.67
C HIS A 313 7.76 19.04 5.38
N ALA A 314 9.00 19.12 5.87
CA ALA A 314 9.88 20.26 5.65
C ALA A 314 10.20 20.40 4.15
N SER A 315 10.52 19.31 3.46
CA SER A 315 10.75 19.31 2.01
C SER A 315 9.51 19.75 1.22
N ALA A 316 8.32 19.28 1.60
CA ALA A 316 7.07 19.67 0.93
C ALA A 316 6.76 21.16 1.11
N CYS A 317 6.98 21.72 2.31
CA CYS A 317 6.82 23.15 2.55
C CYS A 317 7.83 23.99 1.74
N ALA A 318 9.05 23.48 1.53
CA ALA A 318 10.10 24.16 0.76
C ALA A 318 9.85 24.13 -0.77
N LEU A 319 9.17 23.11 -1.29
CA LEU A 319 8.83 22.98 -2.72
C LEU A 319 7.65 23.86 -3.15
N GLY A 320 6.85 24.39 -2.21
CA GLY A 320 5.75 25.31 -2.49
C GLY A 320 6.17 26.74 -2.86
N VAL A 321 7.48 26.98 -3.02
CA VAL A 321 8.07 28.30 -3.28
C VAL A 321 8.06 28.57 -4.80
N PRO A 322 7.22 29.50 -5.32
CA PRO A 322 7.38 29.96 -6.70
C PRO A 322 8.77 30.60 -6.89
N GLU A 323 9.35 30.46 -8.08
CA GLU A 323 10.61 31.15 -8.44
C GLU A 323 10.54 32.62 -8.04
N ALA A 324 11.64 33.13 -7.46
CA ALA A 324 11.71 34.44 -6.84
C ALA A 324 11.00 35.51 -7.69
N GLY A 325 10.00 36.18 -7.09
CA GLY A 325 9.31 37.27 -7.78
C GLY A 325 10.30 38.37 -8.21
N PRO A 326 9.91 39.28 -9.13
CA PRO A 326 10.81 40.26 -9.80
C PRO A 326 11.58 41.24 -8.91
N ARG A 327 11.56 41.08 -7.58
CA ARG A 327 12.15 41.97 -6.58
C ARG A 327 12.98 41.28 -5.48
N GLY A 328 13.42 40.03 -5.68
CA GLY A 328 14.42 39.40 -4.79
C GLY A 328 13.96 39.15 -3.34
N LYS A 329 12.64 39.14 -3.07
CA LYS A 329 12.11 38.69 -1.78
C LYS A 329 12.07 37.15 -1.79
N ALA A 330 12.71 36.53 -0.80
CA ALA A 330 12.57 35.09 -0.55
C ALA A 330 11.08 34.75 -0.44
N ALA A 331 10.60 33.86 -1.31
CA ALA A 331 9.21 33.42 -1.24
C ALA A 331 8.99 32.63 0.06
N GLN A 332 7.92 32.96 0.78
CA GLN A 332 7.58 32.30 2.04
C GLN A 332 7.17 30.85 1.74
N PRO A 333 7.62 29.86 2.55
CA PRO A 333 7.17 28.48 2.44
C PRO A 333 5.64 28.42 2.51
N VAL A 334 5.02 27.68 1.59
CA VAL A 334 3.57 27.43 1.64
C VAL A 334 3.34 26.33 2.69
N PRO A 335 2.54 26.59 3.74
CA PRO A 335 2.27 25.58 4.75
C PRO A 335 1.52 24.40 4.12
N ARG A 336 2.01 23.18 4.36
CA ARG A 336 1.34 21.93 3.97
C ARG A 336 0.60 21.36 5.19
N ASP A 337 -0.68 21.08 5.01
CA ASP A 337 -1.49 20.44 6.06
C ASP A 337 -0.92 19.07 6.40
N CYS A 338 -0.80 18.81 7.70
CA CYS A 338 -0.17 17.61 8.20
C CYS A 338 -0.76 17.17 9.54
N ILE A 339 -1.17 15.90 9.61
CA ILE A 339 -1.50 15.18 10.84
C ILE A 339 -0.39 14.17 11.08
N THR A 340 -0.01 13.97 12.34
CA THR A 340 1.02 13.00 12.69
C THR A 340 0.46 11.89 13.58
N PHE A 341 1.09 10.73 13.53
CA PHE A 341 0.82 9.59 14.39
C PHE A 341 2.13 9.03 14.95
N GLY A 342 2.08 8.30 16.06
CA GLY A 342 3.26 7.72 16.70
C GLY A 342 2.89 6.97 17.96
N GLY A 343 3.84 6.25 18.56
CA GLY A 343 3.64 5.60 19.85
C GLY A 343 3.96 6.48 21.06
N ASP A 344 4.27 7.76 20.82
CA ASP A 344 4.37 8.83 21.82
C ASP A 344 3.05 9.62 21.91
N MET A 345 3.00 10.58 22.85
CA MET A 345 1.85 11.48 23.00
C MET A 345 1.70 12.40 21.77
N PRO A 346 0.47 12.68 21.31
CA PRO A 346 0.24 13.61 20.21
C PRO A 346 0.64 15.03 20.61
N GLN A 347 1.17 15.80 19.65
CA GLN A 347 1.83 17.08 19.92
C GLN A 347 1.02 18.30 19.46
N ARG A 348 0.04 18.11 18.57
CA ARG A 348 -0.81 19.19 18.01
C ARG A 348 -2.26 18.70 17.85
N PRO A 349 -3.25 19.60 17.75
CA PRO A 349 -4.62 19.21 17.45
C PRO A 349 -4.70 18.38 16.17
N GLY A 350 -5.48 17.29 16.21
CA GLY A 350 -5.60 16.33 15.13
C GLY A 350 -4.57 15.21 15.15
N ASP A 351 -3.42 15.38 15.84
CA ASP A 351 -2.41 14.33 15.95
C ASP A 351 -2.92 13.13 16.77
N TYR A 352 -2.44 11.96 16.41
CA TYR A 352 -2.75 10.67 17.02
C TYR A 352 -1.55 10.15 17.81
N GLY A 353 -1.77 9.43 18.89
CA GLY A 353 -0.68 8.89 19.72
C GLY A 353 -1.08 7.75 20.62
N ILE A 354 -0.15 7.33 21.49
CA ILE A 354 -0.40 6.34 22.54
C ILE A 354 -0.13 6.96 23.91
N GLU A 355 -1.12 6.89 24.79
CA GLU A 355 -1.01 7.30 26.19
C GLU A 355 -0.93 6.07 27.09
N ASN A 356 0.04 6.03 28.02
CA ASN A 356 0.11 4.98 29.03
C ASN A 356 -0.44 5.49 30.36
N VAL A 357 -1.57 4.92 30.80
CA VAL A 357 -2.22 5.29 32.07
C VAL A 357 -2.46 4.03 32.89
N ASN A 358 -1.90 3.99 34.11
CA ASN A 358 -2.05 2.87 35.05
C ASN A 358 -1.69 1.50 34.44
N GLY A 359 -0.63 1.47 33.61
CA GLY A 359 -0.18 0.25 32.94
C GLY A 359 -1.00 -0.17 31.71
N MET A 360 -2.01 0.61 31.32
CA MET A 360 -2.81 0.38 30.12
C MET A 360 -2.44 1.39 29.02
N ALA A 361 -2.13 0.88 27.83
CA ALA A 361 -1.90 1.70 26.65
C ALA A 361 -3.24 2.06 25.99
N TRP A 362 -3.42 3.35 25.68
CA TRP A 362 -4.60 3.90 25.02
C TRP A 362 -4.21 4.54 23.70
N LEU A 363 -4.97 4.24 22.63
CA LEU A 363 -4.92 5.04 21.42
C LEU A 363 -5.65 6.35 21.71
N VAL A 364 -4.99 7.48 21.41
CA VAL A 364 -5.49 8.81 21.72
C VAL A 364 -5.41 9.74 20.52
N ARG A 365 -6.20 10.82 20.56
CA ARG A 365 -6.16 11.94 19.62
C ARG A 365 -6.12 13.26 20.38
N ALA A 366 -5.26 14.18 19.98
CA ALA A 366 -5.26 15.54 20.52
C ALA A 366 -6.33 16.41 19.85
N GLN A 367 -6.99 17.24 20.66
CA GLN A 367 -7.95 18.25 20.22
C GLN A 367 -7.56 19.60 20.83
N GLU A 368 -8.01 20.70 20.21
CA GLU A 368 -7.93 22.01 20.86
C GLU A 368 -8.77 22.00 22.15
N ALA A 369 -8.25 22.61 23.23
CA ALA A 369 -9.07 22.81 24.43
C ALA A 369 -10.26 23.74 24.13
N ASP A 370 -11.43 23.32 24.61
CA ASP A 370 -12.70 24.04 24.50
C ASP A 370 -12.62 25.46 25.09
N GLU A 371 -13.37 26.43 24.52
CA GLU A 371 -13.34 27.85 24.95
C GLU A 371 -13.74 28.03 26.43
N THR A 372 -14.57 27.13 26.95
CA THR A 372 -14.95 27.10 28.37
C THR A 372 -13.78 26.77 29.29
N ARG A 373 -12.83 25.94 28.86
CA ARG A 373 -11.58 25.65 29.58
C ARG A 373 -10.59 26.80 29.47
N LYS A 374 -10.46 27.41 28.28
CA LYS A 374 -9.69 28.65 28.05
C LYS A 374 -10.14 29.80 28.96
N ARG A 375 -11.43 29.89 29.29
CA ARG A 375 -12.00 30.89 30.23
C ARG A 375 -11.71 30.60 31.70
N SER A 376 -11.64 29.34 32.10
CA SER A 376 -11.33 28.95 33.48
C SER A 376 -9.87 29.24 33.84
N THR A 377 -8.94 28.90 32.94
CA THR A 377 -7.48 29.12 33.12
C THR A 377 -7.09 30.60 33.05
N ARG A 378 -7.73 31.39 32.18
CA ARG A 378 -7.58 32.87 32.14
C ARG A 378 -7.99 33.57 33.44
N ARG A 379 -8.85 32.96 34.26
CA ARG A 379 -9.30 33.57 35.53
C ARG A 379 -8.26 33.45 36.64
N THR A 380 -7.19 32.68 36.42
CA THR A 380 -6.17 32.35 37.43
C THR A 380 -4.73 32.62 37.01
N ALA A 381 -4.44 32.93 35.73
CA ALA A 381 -3.07 33.09 35.22
C ALA A 381 -2.75 34.50 34.67
N ALA A 382 -1.53 34.98 34.94
CA ALA A 382 -0.97 36.25 34.47
C ALA A 382 -0.60 36.19 32.96
N PRO A 383 -0.46 37.33 32.26
CA PRO A 383 -0.30 37.36 30.80
C PRO A 383 1.13 37.01 30.40
N GLN A 384 1.44 35.71 30.34
CA GLN A 384 2.51 35.16 29.52
C GLN A 384 1.88 34.16 28.56
N ALA A 385 2.42 34.05 27.34
CA ALA A 385 1.90 33.19 26.29
C ALA A 385 1.97 31.72 26.74
N GLU A 386 0.91 31.24 27.40
CA GLU A 386 0.80 29.84 27.77
C GLU A 386 0.61 28.99 26.52
N PRO A 387 1.31 27.83 26.42
CA PRO A 387 1.12 26.91 25.30
C PRO A 387 -0.36 26.51 25.23
N GLU A 388 -0.91 26.46 24.03
CA GLU A 388 -2.29 26.04 23.81
C GLU A 388 -2.53 24.69 24.48
N GLU A 389 -3.43 24.66 25.47
CA GLU A 389 -3.70 23.47 26.25
C GLU A 389 -4.36 22.42 25.33
N LEU A 390 -3.71 21.26 25.14
CA LEU A 390 -4.24 20.17 24.33
C LEU A 390 -5.19 19.32 25.16
N PHE A 391 -6.37 19.04 24.62
CA PHE A 391 -7.26 18.02 25.19
C PHE A 391 -6.97 16.66 24.56
N ILE A 392 -6.58 15.69 25.39
CA ILE A 392 -6.31 14.32 24.95
C ILE A 392 -7.59 13.49 25.03
N GLN A 393 -8.15 13.15 23.87
CA GLN A 393 -9.29 12.26 23.75
C GLN A 393 -8.81 10.81 23.67
N ARG A 394 -9.14 10.00 24.68
CA ARG A 394 -8.95 8.54 24.65
C ARG A 394 -9.97 7.90 23.72
N LEU A 395 -9.48 7.12 22.76
CA LEU A 395 -10.29 6.50 21.71
C LEU A 395 -10.64 5.05 22.06
N ILE A 396 -9.62 4.21 22.23
CA ILE A 396 -9.77 2.79 22.51
C ILE A 396 -8.51 2.26 23.24
N PRO A 397 -8.63 1.32 24.19
CA PRO A 397 -7.46 0.63 24.73
C PRO A 397 -6.73 -0.16 23.64
N ALA A 398 -5.40 -0.16 23.64
CA ALA A 398 -4.60 -0.93 22.69
C ALA A 398 -4.89 -2.44 22.81
N ASP A 399 -5.16 -2.95 24.01
CA ASP A 399 -5.46 -4.37 24.26
C ASP A 399 -6.83 -4.81 23.74
N ALA A 400 -7.71 -3.85 23.40
CA ALA A 400 -8.98 -4.13 22.75
C ALA A 400 -8.83 -4.40 21.24
N LEU A 401 -7.65 -4.11 20.67
CA LEU A 401 -7.31 -4.49 19.29
C LEU A 401 -7.07 -6.00 19.21
N ARG A 402 -7.60 -6.64 18.17
CA ARG A 402 -7.28 -8.05 17.88
C ARG A 402 -5.89 -8.19 17.26
N ILE A 403 -5.48 -7.23 16.44
CA ILE A 403 -4.10 -7.13 15.95
C ILE A 403 -3.15 -6.76 17.10
N ARG A 404 -2.16 -7.62 17.37
CA ARG A 404 -1.28 -7.51 18.54
C ARG A 404 -0.02 -6.71 18.25
N GLY A 405 0.55 -6.12 19.30
CA GLY A 405 1.86 -5.45 19.26
C GLY A 405 1.79 -3.95 18.99
N ARG A 406 2.80 -3.24 19.51
CA ARG A 406 2.91 -1.78 19.44
C ARG A 406 2.88 -1.24 18.00
N HIS A 407 3.55 -1.92 17.06
CA HIS A 407 3.57 -1.51 15.65
C HIS A 407 2.16 -1.56 15.04
N ASN A 408 1.32 -2.50 15.44
CA ASN A 408 -0.06 -2.59 14.97
C ASN A 408 -0.96 -1.52 15.59
N ALA A 409 -0.71 -1.13 16.84
CA ALA A 409 -1.36 0.05 17.43
C ALA A 409 -0.98 1.34 16.67
N VAL A 410 0.29 1.50 16.27
CA VAL A 410 0.75 2.63 15.45
C VAL A 410 0.14 2.60 14.05
N ASN A 411 0.07 1.42 13.40
CA ASN A 411 -0.63 1.23 12.13
C ASN A 411 -2.13 1.60 12.24
N ALA A 412 -2.77 1.25 13.35
CA ALA A 412 -4.16 1.62 13.61
C ALA A 412 -4.37 3.13 13.72
N LEU A 413 -3.43 3.86 14.35
CA LEU A 413 -3.47 5.33 14.39
C LEU A 413 -3.36 5.94 12.98
N ALA A 414 -2.49 5.40 12.13
CA ALA A 414 -2.39 5.83 10.73
C ALA A 414 -3.70 5.59 9.96
N ALA A 415 -4.31 4.41 10.11
CA ALA A 415 -5.59 4.08 9.47
C ALA A 415 -6.74 4.96 9.97
N LEU A 416 -6.80 5.26 11.27
CA LEU A 416 -7.78 6.19 11.84
C LEU A 416 -7.62 7.60 11.24
N ALA A 417 -6.39 8.11 11.14
CA ALA A 417 -6.13 9.41 10.55
C ALA A 417 -6.56 9.49 9.08
N LEU A 418 -6.27 8.44 8.29
CA LEU A 418 -6.69 8.36 6.88
C LEU A 418 -8.22 8.28 6.73
N ALA A 419 -8.89 7.42 7.50
CA ALA A 419 -10.35 7.29 7.45
C ALA A 419 -11.04 8.60 7.86
N GLN A 420 -10.54 9.28 8.90
CA GLN A 420 -11.04 10.59 9.29
C GLN A 420 -10.84 11.66 8.21
N ALA A 421 -9.72 11.62 7.47
CA ALA A 421 -9.47 12.54 6.36
C ALA A 421 -10.42 12.33 5.17
N ALA A 422 -11.01 11.13 5.03
CA ALA A 422 -12.12 10.86 4.11
C ALA A 422 -13.48 11.31 4.64
N GLY A 423 -13.56 11.85 5.87
CA GLY A 423 -14.80 12.31 6.50
C GLY A 423 -15.54 11.23 7.29
N CYS A 424 -14.93 10.07 7.55
CA CYS A 424 -15.58 9.00 8.31
C CYS A 424 -15.80 9.39 9.78
N GLY A 425 -17.01 9.12 10.28
CA GLY A 425 -17.37 9.36 11.67
C GLY A 425 -16.60 8.45 12.64
N LEU A 426 -16.18 9.00 13.79
CA LEU A 426 -15.29 8.33 14.73
C LEU A 426 -15.90 7.06 15.36
N GLY A 427 -17.20 7.07 15.69
CA GLY A 427 -17.88 5.93 16.33
C GLY A 427 -17.82 4.64 15.50
N PRO A 428 -18.32 4.65 14.25
CA PRO A 428 -18.26 3.47 13.37
C PRO A 428 -16.85 2.96 13.10
N ILE A 429 -15.86 3.85 12.88
CA ILE A 429 -14.49 3.43 12.61
C ILE A 429 -13.81 2.85 13.86
N LEU A 430 -14.11 3.31 15.08
CA LEU A 430 -13.58 2.68 16.29
C LEU A 430 -14.16 1.28 16.52
N TYR A 431 -15.43 1.06 16.16
CA TYR A 431 -16.01 -0.27 16.14
C TYR A 431 -15.32 -1.18 15.11
N GLY A 432 -15.15 -0.67 13.88
CA GLY A 432 -14.42 -1.38 12.82
C GLY A 432 -12.99 -1.77 13.22
N LEU A 433 -12.29 -0.84 13.88
CA LEU A 433 -10.92 -1.04 14.36
C LEU A 433 -10.85 -2.18 15.39
N ARG A 434 -11.81 -2.24 16.33
CA ARG A 434 -11.86 -3.30 17.35
C ARG A 434 -12.08 -4.70 16.74
N GLU A 435 -12.87 -4.79 15.68
CA GLU A 435 -13.24 -6.08 15.06
C GLU A 435 -12.19 -6.61 14.06
N TYR A 436 -11.29 -5.75 13.58
CA TYR A 436 -10.31 -6.10 12.56
C TYR A 436 -9.30 -7.16 13.05
N GLY A 437 -9.29 -8.33 12.40
CA GLY A 437 -8.51 -9.50 12.80
C GLY A 437 -7.08 -9.58 12.22
N GLY A 438 -6.70 -8.68 11.31
CA GLY A 438 -5.44 -8.76 10.58
C GLY A 438 -5.59 -9.39 9.19
N GLU A 439 -4.52 -9.33 8.41
CA GLU A 439 -4.45 -9.93 7.07
C GLU A 439 -3.79 -11.31 7.13
N PRO A 440 -4.16 -12.23 6.23
CA PRO A 440 -3.47 -13.52 6.10
C PRO A 440 -1.95 -13.33 5.97
N HIS A 441 -1.19 -14.26 6.56
CA HIS A 441 0.27 -14.29 6.51
C HIS A 441 0.99 -13.07 7.14
N ARG A 442 0.33 -12.34 8.06
CA ARG A 442 0.92 -11.22 8.82
C ARG A 442 0.82 -11.47 10.32
N VAL A 443 1.75 -12.29 10.83
CA VAL A 443 1.73 -12.77 12.22
C VAL A 443 0.39 -13.44 12.54
N GLU A 444 -0.10 -14.24 11.60
CA GLU A 444 -1.38 -14.94 11.69
C GLU A 444 -1.22 -16.22 12.51
N SER A 445 -2.05 -16.43 13.53
CA SER A 445 -2.08 -17.72 14.23
C SER A 445 -2.79 -18.75 13.36
N VAL A 446 -2.03 -19.71 12.83
CA VAL A 446 -2.54 -20.69 11.84
C VAL A 446 -2.87 -22.05 12.46
N ALA A 447 -2.21 -22.43 13.56
CA ALA A 447 -2.46 -23.70 14.22
C ALA A 447 -1.97 -23.72 15.67
N ARG A 448 -2.57 -24.59 16.47
CA ARG A 448 -2.01 -24.98 17.77
C ARG A 448 -1.91 -26.51 17.83
N ILE A 449 -0.69 -27.03 17.91
CA ILE A 449 -0.39 -28.46 17.90
C ILE A 449 0.47 -28.77 19.12
N ASP A 450 0.06 -29.73 19.94
CA ASP A 450 0.77 -30.16 21.15
C ASP A 450 1.20 -29.02 22.07
N GLY A 451 0.34 -28.01 22.20
CA GLY A 451 0.59 -26.83 23.05
C GLY A 451 1.46 -25.75 22.40
N VAL A 452 2.03 -25.97 21.22
CA VAL A 452 2.79 -24.99 20.43
C VAL A 452 1.86 -24.26 19.48
N GLU A 453 1.93 -22.94 19.47
CA GLU A 453 1.18 -22.09 18.54
C GLU A 453 2.08 -21.68 17.36
N TYR A 454 1.55 -21.82 16.15
CA TYR A 454 2.25 -21.57 14.89
C TYR A 454 1.76 -20.26 14.29
N PHE A 455 2.71 -19.40 13.92
CA PHE A 455 2.43 -18.11 13.31
C PHE A 455 2.96 -18.05 11.88
N ASP A 456 2.10 -17.65 10.93
CA ASP A 456 2.50 -17.35 9.57
C ASP A 456 2.78 -15.85 9.42
N ASP A 457 4.03 -15.52 9.11
CA ASP A 457 4.48 -14.17 8.77
C ASP A 457 5.26 -14.17 7.45
N SER A 458 4.85 -14.99 6.48
CA SER A 458 5.53 -15.14 5.18
C SER A 458 5.54 -13.86 4.33
N LYS A 459 4.74 -12.84 4.69
CA LYS A 459 4.80 -11.49 4.10
C LYS A 459 5.89 -10.59 4.72
N GLY A 460 6.57 -11.03 5.78
CA GLY A 460 7.73 -10.37 6.39
C GLY A 460 9.01 -10.52 5.55
N THR A 461 9.06 -9.92 4.36
CA THR A 461 10.14 -10.15 3.38
C THR A 461 11.39 -9.27 3.57
N ASN A 462 11.49 -8.54 4.68
CA ASN A 462 12.62 -7.66 4.99
C ASN A 462 12.97 -7.72 6.48
N VAL A 463 14.18 -7.26 6.81
CA VAL A 463 14.74 -7.33 8.18
C VAL A 463 13.86 -6.60 9.19
N GLY A 464 13.36 -5.42 8.83
CA GLY A 464 12.51 -4.62 9.72
C GLY A 464 11.19 -5.32 10.10
N ALA A 465 10.55 -6.01 9.15
CA ALA A 465 9.33 -6.77 9.39
C ALA A 465 9.57 -7.91 10.39
N THR A 466 10.62 -8.70 10.16
CA THR A 466 11.01 -9.81 11.03
C THR A 466 11.36 -9.34 12.44
N VAL A 467 12.09 -8.22 12.58
CA VAL A 467 12.37 -7.61 13.89
C VAL A 467 11.07 -7.26 14.61
N ALA A 468 10.11 -6.63 13.92
CA ALA A 468 8.82 -6.26 14.51
C ALA A 468 8.00 -7.48 14.96
N ALA A 469 8.02 -8.57 14.18
CA ALA A 469 7.36 -9.82 14.52
C ALA A 469 7.98 -10.49 15.76
N ILE A 470 9.32 -10.59 15.82
CA ILE A 470 10.04 -11.17 16.96
C ILE A 470 9.78 -10.37 18.24
N LEU A 471 9.87 -9.04 18.19
CA LEU A 471 9.61 -8.19 19.35
C LEU A 471 8.15 -8.27 19.81
N GLY A 472 7.21 -8.34 18.87
CA GLY A 472 5.78 -8.44 19.17
C GLY A 472 5.40 -9.78 19.79
N LEU A 473 5.75 -10.89 19.14
CA LEU A 473 5.46 -12.24 19.63
C LEU A 473 6.29 -12.60 20.87
N GLY A 474 7.52 -12.07 20.96
CA GLY A 474 8.48 -12.35 22.01
C GLY A 474 8.22 -11.63 23.33
N ALA A 475 7.30 -10.66 23.36
CA ALA A 475 7.03 -9.86 24.56
C ALA A 475 6.53 -10.70 25.75
N GLU A 476 5.75 -11.74 25.47
CA GLU A 476 5.09 -12.57 26.49
C GLU A 476 5.58 -14.04 26.51
N ARG A 477 6.41 -14.43 25.53
CA ARG A 477 6.82 -15.82 25.32
C ARG A 477 8.14 -15.92 24.56
N GLN A 478 8.75 -17.11 24.60
CA GLN A 478 9.90 -17.44 23.75
C GLN A 478 9.41 -17.97 22.39
N VAL A 479 10.09 -17.59 21.31
CA VAL A 479 9.71 -17.97 19.94
C VAL A 479 10.74 -18.90 19.29
N VAL A 480 10.30 -19.78 18.39
CA VAL A 480 11.20 -20.47 17.47
C VAL A 480 11.02 -19.80 16.12
N VAL A 481 12.10 -19.30 15.53
CA VAL A 481 12.03 -18.46 14.33
C VAL A 481 12.59 -19.21 13.12
N ILE A 482 11.85 -19.22 12.01
CA ILE A 482 12.32 -19.72 10.73
C ILE A 482 12.71 -18.51 9.88
N LEU A 483 13.98 -18.39 9.50
CA LEU A 483 14.51 -17.27 8.71
C LEU A 483 15.17 -17.79 7.43
N GLY A 484 15.02 -17.07 6.32
CA GLY A 484 15.69 -17.48 5.09
C GLY A 484 15.06 -17.01 3.80
N GLY A 485 15.75 -17.29 2.68
CA GLY A 485 15.32 -16.96 1.33
C GLY A 485 16.30 -16.07 0.56
N LEU A 486 15.76 -15.04 -0.09
CA LEU A 486 16.48 -14.05 -0.89
C LEU A 486 16.59 -12.74 -0.09
N GLY A 487 17.76 -12.46 0.48
CA GLY A 487 18.04 -11.31 1.35
C GLY A 487 18.09 -9.96 0.65
N LYS A 488 18.26 -9.94 -0.68
CA LYS A 488 18.33 -8.72 -1.51
C LYS A 488 19.40 -7.71 -1.05
N GLY A 489 20.50 -8.20 -0.47
CA GLY A 489 21.61 -7.35 0.00
C GLY A 489 21.30 -6.53 1.26
N GLN A 490 20.26 -6.88 2.02
CA GLN A 490 19.96 -6.23 3.30
C GLN A 490 21.00 -6.57 4.37
N ASP A 491 21.24 -5.63 5.29
CA ASP A 491 22.00 -5.87 6.51
C ASP A 491 21.14 -6.63 7.54
N PHE A 492 21.56 -7.84 7.90
CA PHE A 492 20.89 -8.70 8.88
C PHE A 492 21.25 -8.39 10.34
N SER A 493 22.26 -7.55 10.59
CA SER A 493 22.72 -7.19 11.94
C SER A 493 21.61 -6.77 12.92
N PRO A 494 20.54 -6.05 12.49
CA PRO A 494 19.43 -5.69 13.37
C PRO A 494 18.65 -6.88 13.97
N LEU A 495 18.75 -8.09 13.40
CA LEU A 495 18.10 -9.29 13.94
C LEU A 495 18.79 -9.81 15.21
N ALA A 496 20.08 -9.52 15.41
CA ALA A 496 20.87 -10.14 16.46
C ALA A 496 20.29 -9.91 17.87
N ALA A 497 19.94 -8.66 18.20
CA ALA A 497 19.42 -8.34 19.54
C ALA A 497 18.00 -8.91 19.81
N PRO A 498 17.00 -8.74 18.90
CA PRO A 498 15.70 -9.38 19.07
C PRO A 498 15.77 -10.91 19.16
N VAL A 499 16.57 -11.54 18.30
CA VAL A 499 16.77 -13.01 18.31
C VAL A 499 17.39 -13.45 19.63
N ALA A 500 18.48 -12.82 20.07
CA ALA A 500 19.15 -13.18 21.32
C ALA A 500 18.23 -13.06 22.55
N ARG A 501 17.30 -12.10 22.54
CA ARG A 501 16.39 -11.85 23.66
C ARG A 501 15.16 -12.76 23.68
N HIS A 502 14.59 -13.05 22.51
CA HIS A 502 13.26 -13.66 22.41
C HIS A 502 13.23 -15.03 21.75
N ALA A 503 14.25 -15.40 20.98
CA ALA A 503 14.27 -16.67 20.26
C ALA A 503 14.86 -17.79 21.12
N ARG A 504 14.09 -18.87 21.30
CA ARG A 504 14.57 -20.14 21.86
C ARG A 504 15.48 -20.88 20.88
N ALA A 505 15.18 -20.79 19.59
CA ALA A 505 15.94 -21.41 18.51
C ALA A 505 15.68 -20.67 17.19
N VAL A 506 16.62 -20.79 16.26
CA VAL A 506 16.52 -20.26 14.90
C VAL A 506 16.78 -21.38 13.91
N VAL A 507 15.92 -21.49 12.90
CA VAL A 507 16.05 -22.42 11.78
C VAL A 507 16.30 -21.60 10.53
N LEU A 508 17.44 -21.82 9.86
CA LEU A 508 17.83 -21.07 8.67
C LEU A 508 17.54 -21.87 7.39
N ILE A 509 16.99 -21.21 6.37
CA ILE A 509 16.63 -21.84 5.08
C ILE A 509 17.01 -20.98 3.86
N GLY A 510 17.06 -21.59 2.69
CA GLY A 510 17.19 -20.87 1.42
C GLY A 510 18.60 -20.34 1.13
N ARG A 511 18.68 -19.47 0.10
CA ARG A 511 19.94 -19.07 -0.54
C ARG A 511 20.89 -18.32 0.40
N ASP A 512 20.33 -17.37 1.15
CA ASP A 512 21.13 -16.45 1.97
C ASP A 512 21.22 -16.92 3.44
N ALA A 513 20.90 -18.18 3.74
CA ALA A 513 21.05 -18.78 5.07
C ALA A 513 22.46 -18.72 5.69
N PRO A 514 23.58 -18.77 4.92
CA PRO A 514 24.93 -18.65 5.50
C PRO A 514 25.34 -17.24 5.92
N GLN A 515 24.56 -16.21 5.56
CA GLN A 515 24.78 -14.81 5.96
C GLN A 515 24.13 -14.55 7.31
#